data_AF-A0A6G1RQV8-F1
#
_entry.id   AF-A0A6G1RQV8-F1
#
_cell.length_a   1.000
_cell.length_b   1.000
_cell.length_c   1.000
_cell.angle_alpha   90.00
_cell.angle_beta   90.00
_cell.angle_gamma   90.00
#
_symmetry.space_group_name_H-M   'P 1'
#
loop_
_entity.id
_entity.type
_entity.pdbx_description
1 polymer ?
#
loop_
_entity_poly.entity_id
_entity_poly.type
_entity_poly.pdbx_seq_one_letter_code
_entity_poly.pdbx_strand_id
1 'polypeptide(L)'
;EEVFFDISLAVDNKLFANKEAAAGPNELDCSLIMDSGDPVYTEFDFEDQEEDQSSFSGYESTGDFSEDLRKSNIIFIVGGPGSGKGSQCEQLAKKYGFTHLSTGDLLQNELSSLSERSKLIKDIMECGEPVPGGIVLERLKEAMVCKLGD
;
A
#
# COMPACT_ATOMS: atom_id res chain seq x y z
N GLU A 1 -23.56 -4.62 15.12
CA GLU A 1 -24.16 -4.04 13.89
C GLU A 1 -23.91 -2.54 13.81
N GLU A 2 -24.15 -1.77 14.89
CA GLU A 2 -23.84 -0.32 14.95
C GLU A 2 -22.39 0.01 14.53
N VAL A 3 -21.39 -0.71 15.08
CA VAL A 3 -19.98 -0.49 14.71
C VAL A 3 -19.74 -0.65 13.20
N PHE A 4 -20.35 -1.65 12.56
CA PHE A 4 -20.18 -1.85 11.12
C PHE A 4 -20.87 -0.75 10.31
N PHE A 5 -22.01 -0.27 10.80
CA PHE A 5 -22.74 0.85 10.19
C PHE A 5 -21.90 2.12 10.20
N ASP A 6 -21.31 2.46 11.34
CA ASP A 6 -20.46 3.67 11.46
C ASP A 6 -19.23 3.59 10.56
N ILE A 7 -18.56 2.44 10.54
CA ILE A 7 -17.40 2.21 9.66
C ILE A 7 -17.81 2.31 8.19
N SER A 8 -18.93 1.67 7.82
CA SER A 8 -19.47 1.74 6.46
C SER A 8 -19.78 3.16 6.04
N LEU A 9 -20.45 3.92 6.91
CA LEU A 9 -20.79 5.32 6.64
C LEU A 9 -19.54 6.18 6.44
N ALA A 10 -18.50 5.94 7.25
CA ALA A 10 -17.21 6.61 7.08
C ALA A 10 -16.53 6.25 5.75
N VAL A 11 -16.62 5.00 5.32
CA VAL A 11 -16.11 4.52 4.03
C VAL A 11 -16.89 5.16 2.88
N ASP A 12 -18.22 5.15 2.94
CA ASP A 12 -19.12 5.77 1.96
C ASP A 12 -18.81 7.25 1.78
N ASN A 13 -18.70 7.98 2.89
CA ASN A 13 -18.43 9.43 2.87
C ASN A 13 -17.03 9.80 2.40
N LYS A 14 -16.03 8.91 2.55
CA LYS A 14 -14.64 9.22 2.15
C LYS A 14 -14.30 8.75 0.75
N LEU A 15 -14.80 7.59 0.35
CA LEU A 15 -14.42 6.95 -0.90
C LEU A 15 -15.47 7.11 -2.00
N PHE A 16 -16.73 7.32 -1.63
CA PHE A 16 -17.86 7.32 -2.57
C PHE A 16 -18.76 8.56 -2.42
N ALA A 17 -18.25 9.64 -1.78
CA ALA A 17 -19.01 10.88 -1.64
C ALA A 17 -19.59 11.30 -2.99
N ASN A 18 -20.91 11.50 -2.99
CA ASN A 18 -21.72 11.74 -4.17
C ASN A 18 -21.10 12.85 -5.05
N LYS A 19 -20.84 12.55 -6.34
CA LYS A 19 -20.57 13.53 -7.41
C LYS A 19 -21.85 14.30 -7.75
N GLU A 20 -22.48 14.93 -6.77
CA GLU A 20 -23.67 15.76 -7.01
C GLU A 20 -23.57 17.08 -6.26
N ALA A 21 -22.70 17.94 -6.76
CA ALA A 21 -22.81 19.41 -6.79
C ALA A 21 -21.54 20.00 -7.44
N ALA A 22 -21.49 20.05 -8.77
CA ALA A 22 -20.59 20.95 -9.48
C ALA A 22 -21.29 21.51 -10.73
N ALA A 23 -22.36 22.27 -10.48
CA ALA A 23 -22.78 23.30 -11.41
C ALA A 23 -21.84 24.50 -11.21
N GLY A 24 -21.13 24.91 -12.27
CA GLY A 24 -20.42 26.18 -12.38
C GLY A 24 -18.95 26.05 -12.76
N PRO A 25 -18.49 26.63 -13.88
CA PRO A 25 -17.07 26.70 -14.22
C PRO A 25 -16.44 27.81 -13.38
N ASN A 26 -15.69 27.44 -12.34
CA ASN A 26 -14.67 28.33 -11.80
C ASN A 26 -13.33 27.91 -12.41
N GLU A 27 -13.06 28.48 -13.59
CA GLU A 27 -11.71 28.62 -14.11
C GLU A 27 -10.87 29.37 -13.07
N LEU A 28 -9.89 28.69 -12.48
CA LEU A 28 -8.76 29.37 -11.89
C LEU A 28 -7.72 29.53 -13.01
N ASP A 29 -7.79 30.70 -13.62
CA ASP A 29 -6.84 31.22 -14.60
C ASP A 29 -5.51 31.53 -13.89
N CYS A 30 -4.51 30.67 -14.07
CA CYS A 30 -3.14 30.89 -13.61
C CYS A 30 -2.28 31.57 -14.68
N SER A 31 -2.81 32.62 -15.33
CA SER A 31 -2.08 33.42 -16.34
C SER A 31 -1.50 34.75 -15.83
N LEU A 32 -1.38 34.96 -14.50
CA LEU A 32 -0.96 36.27 -13.96
C LEU A 32 0.12 36.25 -12.88
N ILE A 33 1.19 35.48 -13.07
CA ILE A 33 2.49 35.82 -12.46
C ILE A 33 3.62 35.58 -13.49
N MET A 34 3.75 36.51 -14.45
CA MET A 34 5.05 36.91 -15.01
C MET A 34 5.58 37.98 -14.03
N ASP A 35 6.85 38.15 -13.67
CA ASP A 35 8.09 38.04 -14.43
C ASP A 35 9.31 38.21 -13.47
N SER A 36 10.49 37.84 -13.97
CA SER A 36 11.85 38.32 -13.66
C SER A 36 12.74 37.61 -12.62
N GLY A 37 13.72 36.83 -13.12
CA GLY A 37 15.06 36.65 -12.52
C GLY A 37 15.58 35.21 -12.39
N ASP A 38 16.44 34.77 -13.32
CA ASP A 38 17.25 33.52 -13.26
C ASP A 38 18.30 33.51 -12.10
N PRO A 39 19.23 32.52 -11.98
CA PRO A 39 19.04 31.21 -11.35
C PRO A 39 20.17 30.89 -10.34
N VAL A 40 19.91 30.29 -9.18
CA VAL A 40 20.93 29.56 -8.42
C VAL A 40 20.26 28.69 -7.36
N TYR A 41 20.31 27.37 -7.51
CA TYR A 41 20.26 26.49 -6.34
C TYR A 41 21.38 25.48 -6.43
N THR A 42 22.12 25.48 -5.33
CA THR A 42 23.42 24.91 -5.09
C THR A 42 23.43 23.39 -5.17
N GLU A 43 24.53 22.91 -5.74
CA GLU A 43 25.10 21.57 -5.79
C GLU A 43 24.87 20.70 -4.54
N PHE A 44 24.55 19.43 -4.79
CA PHE A 44 24.86 18.33 -3.87
C PHE A 44 25.45 17.20 -4.72
N ASP A 45 26.78 17.13 -4.74
CA ASP A 45 27.57 16.13 -5.43
C ASP A 45 27.39 14.74 -4.81
N PHE A 46 27.12 13.74 -5.65
CA PHE A 46 27.43 12.36 -5.34
C PHE A 46 28.16 11.78 -6.54
N GLU A 47 29.46 11.52 -6.36
CA GLU A 47 30.39 11.06 -7.39
C GLU A 47 30.04 9.66 -7.91
N ASP A 48 30.10 9.51 -9.23
CA ASP A 48 30.00 8.26 -9.98
C ASP A 48 31.16 7.31 -9.67
N GLN A 49 30.86 6.02 -9.49
CA GLN A 49 31.77 4.92 -9.86
C GLN A 49 31.01 3.91 -10.72
N GLU A 50 31.35 3.90 -12.01
CA GLU A 50 31.00 2.86 -12.97
C GLU A 50 31.90 1.61 -12.82
N GLU A 51 31.49 0.55 -13.53
CA GLU A 51 32.05 -0.81 -13.70
C GLU A 51 31.22 -1.86 -12.92
N ASP A 52 30.40 -2.74 -13.54
CA ASP A 52 30.72 -3.55 -14.71
C ASP A 52 29.45 -3.97 -15.50
N GLN A 53 29.50 -3.85 -16.83
CA GLN A 53 28.45 -4.28 -17.75
C GLN A 53 28.63 -5.77 -18.09
N SER A 54 27.84 -6.64 -17.46
CA SER A 54 27.54 -7.96 -18.03
C SER A 54 26.03 -8.12 -18.18
N SER A 55 25.61 -8.14 -19.43
CA SER A 55 24.27 -8.44 -19.95
C SER A 55 23.50 -9.51 -19.17
N PHE A 56 22.46 -9.09 -18.44
CA PHE A 56 21.29 -9.92 -18.14
C PHE A 56 20.06 -9.19 -18.68
N SER A 57 19.80 -9.36 -19.97
CA SER A 57 18.59 -8.90 -20.65
C SER A 57 17.41 -9.78 -20.22
N GLY A 58 16.84 -9.45 -19.06
CA GLY A 58 15.71 -10.18 -18.49
C GLY A 58 15.13 -9.52 -17.25
N TYR A 59 15.00 -8.18 -17.23
CA TYR A 59 14.03 -7.54 -16.35
C TYR A 59 12.83 -7.15 -17.24
N GLU A 60 11.82 -8.02 -17.27
CA GLU A 60 10.54 -7.64 -17.85
C GLU A 60 9.89 -6.57 -16.97
N SER A 61 9.38 -5.54 -17.64
CA SER A 61 8.53 -4.45 -17.19
C SER A 61 7.94 -4.55 -15.77
N THR A 62 8.64 -3.99 -14.78
CA THR A 62 8.10 -3.72 -13.43
C THR A 62 7.46 -2.33 -13.32
N GLY A 63 7.33 -1.62 -14.46
CA GLY A 63 6.92 -0.22 -14.51
C GLY A 63 5.41 0.05 -14.35
N ASP A 64 4.55 -0.96 -14.42
CA ASP A 64 3.09 -0.74 -14.55
C ASP A 64 2.33 -0.85 -13.22
N PHE A 65 2.63 -1.88 -12.41
CA PHE A 65 1.91 -2.14 -11.15
C PHE A 65 2.06 -1.03 -10.09
N SER A 66 3.12 -0.22 -10.15
CA SER A 66 3.30 0.90 -9.23
C SER A 66 2.24 1.98 -9.43
N GLU A 67 1.75 2.19 -10.66
CA GLU A 67 0.71 3.19 -10.93
C GLU A 67 -0.67 2.69 -10.51
N ASP A 68 -0.95 1.41 -10.68
CA ASP A 68 -2.21 0.80 -10.25
C ASP A 68 -2.33 0.78 -8.71
N LEU A 69 -1.23 0.50 -8.01
CA LEU A 69 -1.17 0.66 -6.55
C LEU A 69 -1.42 2.11 -6.13
N ARG A 70 -0.86 3.09 -6.84
CA ARG A 70 -1.05 4.52 -6.53
C ARG A 70 -2.49 4.99 -6.69
N LYS A 71 -3.24 4.38 -7.62
CA LYS A 71 -4.66 4.71 -7.87
C LYS A 71 -5.62 3.93 -6.97
N SER A 72 -5.14 2.89 -6.29
CA SER A 72 -5.94 2.03 -5.44
C SER A 72 -6.25 2.66 -4.09
N ASN A 73 -7.48 2.50 -3.61
CA ASN A 73 -7.86 2.93 -2.27
C ASN A 73 -7.40 1.90 -1.23
N ILE A 74 -6.52 2.31 -0.32
CA ILE A 74 -6.00 1.47 0.77
C ILE A 74 -6.59 1.93 2.10
N ILE A 75 -7.24 1.00 2.81
CA ILE A 75 -7.83 1.26 4.13
C ILE A 75 -7.06 0.47 5.18
N PHE A 76 -6.48 1.17 6.15
CA PHE A 76 -5.88 0.55 7.34
C PHE A 76 -6.89 0.50 8.48
N ILE A 77 -7.16 -0.69 8.99
CA ILE A 77 -8.04 -0.92 10.13
C ILE A 77 -7.20 -1.29 11.33
N VAL A 78 -7.16 -0.41 12.32
CA VAL A 78 -6.32 -0.54 13.52
C VAL A 78 -7.19 -0.58 14.78
N GLY A 79 -6.77 -1.36 15.78
CA GLY A 79 -7.50 -1.53 17.02
C GLY A 79 -6.92 -2.64 17.90
N GLY A 80 -7.19 -2.60 19.20
CA GLY A 80 -6.65 -3.55 20.19
C GLY A 80 -7.09 -5.01 19.96
N PRO A 81 -6.43 -5.99 20.62
CA PRO A 81 -6.83 -7.39 20.53
C PRO A 81 -8.30 -7.58 20.96
N GLY A 82 -9.05 -8.45 20.27
CA GLY A 82 -10.47 -8.69 20.57
C GLY A 82 -11.45 -7.63 20.06
N SER A 83 -11.00 -6.53 19.44
CA SER A 83 -11.89 -5.47 18.93
C SER A 83 -12.73 -5.83 17.69
N GLY A 84 -12.65 -7.07 17.20
CA GLY A 84 -13.45 -7.55 16.07
C GLY A 84 -13.01 -7.07 14.67
N LYS A 85 -11.79 -6.52 14.52
CA LYS A 85 -11.28 -5.99 13.22
C LYS A 85 -11.46 -6.98 12.07
N GLY A 86 -11.02 -8.23 12.24
CA GLY A 86 -11.11 -9.24 11.19
C GLY A 86 -12.54 -9.43 10.68
N SER A 87 -13.50 -9.50 11.60
CA SER A 87 -14.93 -9.59 11.25
C SER A 87 -15.44 -8.34 10.52
N GLN A 88 -15.00 -7.15 10.92
CA GLN A 88 -15.36 -5.90 10.23
C GLN A 88 -14.73 -5.81 8.84
N CYS A 89 -13.46 -6.20 8.70
CA CYS A 89 -12.76 -6.26 7.42
C CYS A 89 -13.43 -7.23 6.45
N GLU A 90 -13.85 -8.40 6.92
CA GLU A 90 -14.55 -9.40 6.09
C GLU A 90 -15.91 -8.87 5.61
N GLN A 91 -16.65 -8.17 6.48
CA GLN A 91 -17.92 -7.53 6.08
C GLN A 91 -17.70 -6.39 5.10
N LEU A 92 -16.64 -5.57 5.27
CA LEU A 92 -16.28 -4.51 4.33
C LEU A 92 -15.87 -5.07 2.97
N ALA A 93 -15.04 -6.12 2.95
CA ALA A 93 -14.65 -6.81 1.72
C ALA A 93 -15.88 -7.33 0.96
N LYS A 94 -16.83 -7.96 1.65
CA LYS A 94 -18.08 -8.43 1.05
C LYS A 94 -18.97 -7.28 0.54
N LYS A 95 -19.07 -6.17 1.27
CA LYS A 95 -19.95 -5.05 0.91
C LYS A 95 -19.41 -4.22 -0.25
N TYR A 96 -18.11 -3.93 -0.25
CA TYR A 96 -17.48 -2.97 -1.18
C TYR A 96 -16.61 -3.62 -2.25
N GLY A 97 -16.39 -4.94 -2.19
CA GLY A 97 -15.50 -5.64 -3.12
C GLY A 97 -14.02 -5.42 -2.85
N PHE A 98 -13.65 -4.95 -1.64
CA PHE A 98 -12.24 -4.81 -1.27
C PHE A 98 -11.56 -6.18 -1.07
N THR A 99 -10.29 -6.24 -1.43
CA THR A 99 -9.42 -7.34 -1.01
C THR A 99 -9.01 -7.17 0.45
N HIS A 100 -9.32 -8.16 1.29
CA HIS A 100 -8.86 -8.18 2.67
C HIS A 100 -7.46 -8.80 2.76
N LEU A 101 -6.49 -8.01 3.25
CA LEU A 101 -5.15 -8.47 3.58
C LEU A 101 -4.90 -8.37 5.08
N SER A 102 -4.67 -9.51 5.73
CA SER A 102 -4.31 -9.62 7.14
C SER A 102 -2.83 -9.99 7.24
N THR A 103 -2.02 -9.15 7.90
CA THR A 103 -0.59 -9.44 8.13
C THR A 103 -0.39 -10.74 8.91
N GLY A 104 -1.29 -11.04 9.85
CA GLY A 104 -1.29 -12.30 10.58
C GLY A 104 -1.48 -13.51 9.65
N ASP A 105 -2.43 -13.43 8.72
CA ASP A 105 -2.71 -14.53 7.78
C ASP A 105 -1.57 -14.69 6.78
N LEU A 106 -0.98 -13.59 6.31
CA LEU A 106 0.19 -13.61 5.43
C LEU A 106 1.39 -14.29 6.10
N LEU A 107 1.63 -14.01 7.39
CA LEU A 107 2.68 -14.66 8.16
C LEU A 107 2.37 -16.14 8.42
N GLN A 108 1.13 -16.48 8.77
CA GLN A 108 0.73 -17.89 8.98
C GLN A 108 0.85 -18.73 7.70
N ASN A 109 0.50 -18.14 6.55
CA ASN A 109 0.69 -18.77 5.25
C ASN A 109 2.19 -18.96 4.93
N GLU A 110 3.04 -17.99 5.29
CA GLU A 110 4.49 -18.11 5.14
C GLU A 110 5.05 -19.22 6.05
N LEU A 111 4.60 -19.31 7.30
CA LEU A 111 5.00 -20.36 8.25
C LEU A 111 4.62 -21.77 7.80
N SER A 112 3.55 -21.87 7.01
CA SER A 112 3.10 -23.12 6.40
C SER A 112 3.97 -23.54 5.20
N SER A 113 4.73 -22.61 4.63
CA SER A 113 5.71 -22.91 3.57
C SER A 113 6.99 -23.52 4.15
N LEU A 114 7.70 -24.31 3.34
CA LEU A 114 9.02 -24.88 3.70
C LEU A 114 10.17 -23.97 3.24
N SER A 115 9.99 -22.65 3.25
CA SER A 115 11.02 -21.68 2.86
C SER A 115 12.07 -21.47 3.97
N GLU A 116 13.25 -20.93 3.62
CA GLU A 116 14.22 -20.50 4.63
C GLU A 116 13.68 -19.37 5.49
N ARG A 117 12.89 -18.46 4.89
CA ARG A 117 12.21 -17.38 5.59
C ARG A 117 11.23 -17.92 6.63
N SER A 118 10.51 -19.01 6.35
CA SER A 118 9.58 -19.61 7.31
C SER A 118 10.29 -20.19 8.54
N LYS A 119 11.49 -20.77 8.37
CA LYS A 119 12.33 -21.22 9.49
C LYS A 119 12.77 -20.04 10.35
N LEU A 120 13.26 -18.97 9.74
CA LEU A 120 13.69 -17.78 10.46
C LEU A 120 12.53 -17.14 11.24
N ILE A 121 11.34 -17.04 10.64
CA ILE A 121 10.15 -16.54 11.35
C ILE A 121 9.77 -17.46 12.52
N LYS A 122 9.83 -18.79 12.34
CA LYS A 122 9.56 -19.76 13.43
C LYS A 122 10.52 -19.56 14.59
N ASP A 123 11.81 -19.51 14.31
CA ASP A 123 12.85 -19.35 15.34
C ASP A 123 12.63 -18.06 16.16
N ILE A 124 12.36 -16.94 15.49
CA ILE A 124 12.07 -15.66 16.15
C ILE A 124 10.81 -15.74 17.03
N MET A 125 9.74 -16.34 16.51
CA MET A 125 8.48 -16.49 17.24
C MET A 125 8.60 -17.44 18.44
N GLU A 126 9.41 -18.50 18.31
CA GLU A 126 9.71 -19.43 19.42
C GLU A 126 10.56 -18.77 20.51
N CYS A 127 11.43 -17.82 20.15
CA CYS A 127 12.13 -16.95 21.09
C CYS A 127 11.22 -15.92 21.78
N GLY A 128 9.95 -15.81 21.38
CA GLY A 128 9.00 -14.83 21.92
C GLY A 128 9.24 -13.40 21.43
N GLU A 129 10.05 -13.24 20.37
CA GLU A 129 10.34 -11.95 19.77
C GLU A 129 9.31 -11.62 18.66
N PRO A 130 9.01 -10.32 18.46
CA PRO A 130 8.15 -9.91 17.36
C PRO A 130 8.87 -10.08 16.01
N VAL A 131 8.14 -10.56 15.01
CA VAL A 131 8.66 -10.69 13.64
C VAL A 131 9.12 -9.31 13.12
N PRO A 132 10.33 -9.19 12.57
CA PRO A 132 10.84 -7.93 12.04
C PRO A 132 9.89 -7.29 11.02
N GLY A 133 9.65 -5.99 11.15
CA GLY A 133 8.73 -5.25 10.28
C GLY A 133 9.10 -5.33 8.80
N GLY A 134 10.39 -5.43 8.46
CA GLY A 134 10.83 -5.61 7.07
C GLY A 134 10.25 -6.86 6.40
N ILE A 135 10.21 -7.98 7.11
CA ILE A 135 9.63 -9.24 6.62
C ILE A 135 8.12 -9.09 6.39
N VAL A 136 7.43 -8.44 7.33
CA VAL A 136 5.98 -8.20 7.23
C VAL A 136 5.66 -7.28 6.06
N LEU A 137 6.45 -6.22 5.85
CA LEU A 137 6.26 -5.27 4.76
C LEU A 137 6.54 -5.90 3.40
N GLU A 138 7.61 -6.69 3.28
CA GLU A 138 7.89 -7.47 2.07
C GLU A 138 6.70 -8.39 1.75
N ARG A 139 6.19 -9.09 2.76
CA ARG A 139 5.03 -9.97 2.57
C ARG A 139 3.76 -9.25 2.14
N LEU A 140 3.50 -8.11 2.75
CA LEU A 140 2.37 -7.28 2.39
C LEU A 140 2.49 -6.76 0.96
N LYS A 141 3.69 -6.34 0.54
CA LYS A 141 3.96 -5.88 -0.83
C LYS A 141 3.71 -6.99 -1.85
N GLU A 142 4.26 -8.19 -1.63
CA GLU A 142 4.04 -9.35 -2.51
C GLU A 142 2.54 -9.66 -2.65
N ALA A 143 1.80 -9.64 -1.54
CA ALA A 143 0.37 -9.90 -1.53
C ALA A 143 -0.45 -8.84 -2.29
N MET A 144 -0.09 -7.55 -2.14
CA MET A 144 -0.72 -6.46 -2.86
C MET A 144 -0.52 -6.56 -4.37
N VAL A 145 0.71 -6.86 -4.83
CA VAL A 145 1.02 -7.02 -6.26
C VAL A 145 0.30 -8.24 -6.83
N CYS A 146 0.29 -9.37 -6.12
CA CYS A 146 -0.40 -10.59 -6.55
C CYS A 146 -1.90 -10.34 -6.78
N LYS A 147 -2.54 -9.54 -5.91
CA LYS A 147 -3.98 -9.27 -5.97
C LYS A 147 -4.40 -8.22 -7.00
N LEU A 148 -3.46 -7.46 -7.54
CA LEU A 148 -3.72 -6.49 -8.62
C LEU A 148 -3.75 -7.12 -10.01
N GLY A 149 -3.11 -8.29 -10.17
CA GLY A 149 -3.11 -9.04 -11.43
C GLY A 149 -4.27 -10.03 -11.58
N ASP A 150 -5.15 -10.15 -10.59
CA ASP A 150 -6.33 -11.03 -10.55
C ASP A 150 -7.58 -10.31 -11.09
#